data_AF-A0A328VLE8-F1
#
_entry.id   AF-A0A328VLE8-F1
#
_cell.length_a   1.000
_cell.length_b   1.000
_cell.length_c   1.000
_cell.angle_alpha   90.00
_cell.angle_beta   90.00
_cell.angle_gamma   90.00
#
_symmetry.space_group_name_H-M   'P 1'
#
loop_
_entity.id
_entity.type
_entity.pdbx_description
1 polymer ?
#
loop_
_entity_poly.entity_id
_entity_poly.type
_entity_poly.pdbx_seq_one_letter_code
_entity_poly.pdbx_strand_id
1 'polypeptide(L)'
;MEALNALNEIVTLLQQNAAKIGITIAGLMVAVYAIAIMLDNDQSPTARTERWAKLKRVFICAAIIAGASAFVSLATGLGKML
;
A
#
# COMPACT_ATOMS: atom_id res chain seq x y z
N MET A 1 -29.21 2.37 -21.56
CA MET A 1 -28.01 3.18 -21.24
C MET A 1 -27.82 3.33 -19.74
N GLU A 2 -28.89 3.50 -18.95
CA GLU A 2 -28.81 3.60 -17.49
C GLU A 2 -28.14 2.40 -16.79
N ALA A 3 -28.47 1.17 -17.20
CA ALA A 3 -27.83 -0.03 -16.63
C ALA A 3 -26.31 -0.08 -16.89
N LEU A 4 -25.85 0.46 -18.02
CA LEU A 4 -24.42 0.51 -18.37
C LEU A 4 -23.69 1.56 -17.53
N ASN A 5 -24.32 2.72 -17.29
CA ASN A 5 -23.80 3.75 -16.40
C ASN A 5 -23.74 3.28 -14.94
N ALA A 6 -24.79 2.62 -14.45
CA ALA A 6 -24.81 2.05 -13.10
C ALA A 6 -23.72 0.98 -12.92
N LEU A 7 -23.51 0.12 -13.93
CA LEU A 7 -22.43 -0.87 -13.90
C LEU A 7 -21.05 -0.21 -13.84
N ASN A 8 -20.84 0.85 -14.61
CA ASN A 8 -19.57 1.57 -14.64
C ASN A 8 -19.28 2.26 -13.29
N GLU A 9 -20.30 2.84 -12.67
CA GLU A 9 -20.21 3.47 -11.36
C GLU A 9 -19.87 2.45 -10.26
N ILE A 10 -20.53 1.28 -10.27
CA ILE A 10 -20.24 0.18 -9.34
C ILE A 10 -18.81 -0.32 -9.50
N VAL A 11 -18.34 -0.52 -10.74
CA VAL A 11 -16.96 -0.96 -11.01
C VAL A 11 -15.95 0.07 -10.49
N THR A 12 -16.23 1.36 -10.68
CA THR A 12 -15.36 2.45 -10.22
C THR A 12 -15.28 2.48 -8.70
N LEU A 13 -16.41 2.33 -8.01
CA LEU A 13 -16.47 2.24 -6.54
C LEU A 13 -15.74 0.98 -6.03
N LEU A 14 -15.90 -0.15 -6.72
CA LEU A 14 -15.23 -1.40 -6.37
C LEU A 14 -13.70 -1.25 -6.46
N GLN A 15 -13.20 -0.63 -7.54
CA GLN A 15 -11.78 -0.36 -7.73
C GLN A 15 -11.21 0.58 -6.65
N GLN A 16 -11.94 1.64 -6.30
CA GLN A 16 -11.52 2.55 -5.23
C GLN A 16 -11.47 1.86 -3.86
N ASN A 17 -12.46 1.03 -3.56
CA ASN A 17 -12.48 0.29 -2.29
C ASN A 17 -11.40 -0.79 -2.25
N ALA A 18 -11.18 -1.52 -3.34
CA ALA A 18 -10.10 -2.49 -3.45
C ALA A 18 -8.72 -1.83 -3.26
N ALA A 19 -8.50 -0.66 -3.87
CA ALA A 19 -7.27 0.11 -3.70
C ALA A 19 -7.07 0.57 -2.24
N LYS A 20 -8.12 1.10 -1.60
CA LYS A 20 -8.06 1.49 -0.18
C LYS A 20 -7.74 0.31 0.73
N ILE A 21 -8.38 -0.84 0.53
CA ILE A 21 -8.14 -2.06 1.32
C ILE A 21 -6.69 -2.53 1.13
N GLY A 22 -6.20 -2.57 -0.11
CA GLY A 22 -4.82 -2.97 -0.42
C GLY A 22 -3.78 -2.06 0.25
N ILE A 23 -3.98 -0.74 0.18
CA ILE A 23 -3.14 0.26 0.86
C ILE A 23 -3.14 0.05 2.38
N THR A 24 -4.32 -0.21 2.96
CA THR A 24 -4.47 -0.41 4.42
C THR A 24 -3.72 -1.67 4.90
N ILE A 25 -3.84 -2.79 4.19
CA ILE A 25 -3.11 -4.03 4.50
C ILE A 25 -1.61 -3.83 4.38
N ALA A 26 -1.16 -3.11 3.35
CA ALA A 26 0.25 -2.80 3.17
C ALA A 26 0.81 -1.89 4.28
N GLY A 27 0.01 -0.94 4.78
CA GLY A 27 0.35 -0.13 5.95
C GLY A 27 0.49 -0.96 7.23
N LEU A 28 -0.41 -1.92 7.46
CA LEU A 28 -0.34 -2.87 8.58
C LEU A 28 0.93 -3.72 8.52
N MET A 29 1.30 -4.23 7.34
CA MET A 29 2.57 -4.97 7.15
C MET A 29 3.79 -4.14 7.57
N VAL A 30 3.83 -2.85 7.20
CA VAL A 30 4.92 -1.95 7.59
C VAL A 30 4.99 -1.79 9.11
N ALA A 31 3.86 -1.61 9.79
CA ALA A 31 3.81 -1.50 11.24
C ALA A 31 4.30 -2.77 11.95
N VAL A 32 3.88 -3.95 11.48
CA VAL A 32 4.32 -5.25 12.03
C VAL A 32 5.84 -5.41 11.90
N TYR A 33 6.42 -5.08 10.73
CA TYR A 33 7.86 -5.17 10.54
C TYR A 33 8.65 -4.14 11.38
N ALA A 34 8.12 -2.93 11.55
CA ALA A 34 8.73 -1.92 12.40
C ALA A 34 8.80 -2.37 13.88
N ILE A 35 7.70 -2.94 14.39
CA ILE A 35 7.65 -3.52 15.74
C ILE A 35 8.63 -4.69 15.86
N ALA A 36 8.70 -5.57 14.85
CA ALA A 36 9.63 -6.69 14.85
C ALA A 36 11.10 -6.24 14.92
N ILE A 37 11.47 -5.13 14.27
CA ILE A 37 12.81 -4.55 14.36
C ILE A 37 13.07 -3.96 15.75
N MET A 38 12.07 -3.34 16.39
CA MET A 38 12.19 -2.78 17.74
C MET A 38 12.34 -3.85 18.84
N LEU A 39 11.69 -5.00 18.67
CA LEU A 39 11.76 -6.12 19.63
C LEU A 39 13.02 -6.97 19.47
N ASP A 40 13.73 -6.84 18.36
CA ASP A 40 14.99 -7.52 18.11
C ASP A 40 16.13 -6.80 18.88
N ASN A 41 16.73 -7.49 19.87
CA ASN A 41 17.82 -6.97 20.70
C ASN A 41 19.19 -7.63 20.41
N ASP A 42 19.27 -8.45 19.35
CA ASP A 42 20.50 -9.15 18.99
C ASP A 42 21.48 -8.21 18.25
N GLN A 43 22.67 -7.98 18.84
CA GLN A 43 23.71 -7.10 18.28
C GLN A 43 24.73 -7.84 17.41
N SER A 44 24.51 -9.13 17.12
CA SER A 44 25.40 -9.90 16.26
C SER A 44 25.47 -9.32 14.83
N PRO A 45 26.60 -9.47 14.11
CA PRO A 45 26.75 -9.02 12.72
C PRO A 45 25.68 -9.61 11.78
N THR A 46 25.26 -10.85 12.07
CA THR A 46 24.21 -11.57 11.38
C THR A 46 22.84 -10.91 11.57
N ALA A 47 22.47 -10.58 12.82
CA ALA A 47 21.23 -9.87 13.13
C ALA A 47 21.17 -8.48 12.49
N ARG A 48 22.31 -7.79 12.39
CA ARG A 48 22.41 -6.48 11.71
C ARG A 48 22.07 -6.58 10.22
N THR A 49 22.50 -7.64 9.56
CA THR A 49 22.21 -7.92 8.14
C THR A 49 20.73 -8.25 7.93
N GLU A 50 20.15 -9.02 8.85
CA GLU A 50 18.74 -9.38 8.84
C GLU A 50 17.81 -8.18 9.06
N ARG A 51 18.17 -7.26 9.97
CA ARG A 51 17.47 -5.99 10.18
C ARG A 51 17.46 -5.14 8.91
N TRP A 52 18.59 -5.03 8.21
CA TRP A 52 18.64 -4.32 6.92
C TRP A 52 17.76 -4.99 5.85
N ALA A 53 17.68 -6.32 5.82
CA ALA A 53 16.78 -7.02 4.91
C ALA A 53 15.29 -6.75 5.23
N LYS A 54 14.92 -6.76 6.52
CA LYS A 54 13.57 -6.39 7.00
C LYS A 54 13.25 -4.92 6.67
N LEU A 55 14.20 -4.01 6.86
CA LEU A 55 14.06 -2.58 6.56
C LEU A 55 13.87 -2.31 5.06
N LYS A 56 14.62 -3.03 4.20
CA LYS A 56 14.44 -2.96 2.74
C LYS A 56 13.04 -3.38 2.31
N ARG A 57 12.48 -4.45 2.90
CA ARG A 57 11.10 -4.86 2.64
C ARG A 57 10.09 -3.77 3.01
N VAL A 58 10.28 -3.14 4.17
CA VAL A 58 9.46 -2.00 4.61
C VAL A 58 9.54 -0.84 3.62
N PHE A 59 10.74 -0.47 3.17
CA PHE A 59 10.92 0.61 2.19
C PHE A 59 10.26 0.29 0.83
N ILE A 60 10.37 -0.95 0.36
CA ILE A 60 9.69 -1.37 -0.89
C ILE A 60 8.18 -1.30 -0.72
N CYS A 61 7.62 -1.78 0.39
CA CYS A 61 6.20 -1.67 0.68
C CYS A 61 5.75 -0.20 0.75
N ALA A 62 6.50 0.66 1.45
CA ALA A 62 6.21 2.09 1.52
C ALA A 62 6.24 2.77 0.15
N ALA A 63 7.22 2.43 -0.69
CA ALA A 63 7.32 2.97 -2.05
C ALA A 63 6.14 2.53 -2.95
N ILE A 64 5.73 1.26 -2.85
CA ILE A 64 4.56 0.75 -3.58
C ILE A 64 3.29 1.45 -3.11
N ILE A 65 3.11 1.64 -1.80
CA ILE A 65 1.96 2.36 -1.25
C ILE A 65 1.94 3.80 -1.74
N ALA A 66 3.07 4.52 -1.65
CA ALA A 66 3.17 5.91 -2.09
C ALA A 66 2.88 6.04 -3.60
N GLY A 67 3.46 5.15 -4.42
CA GLY A 67 3.22 5.11 -5.86
C GLY A 67 1.77 4.78 -6.22
N ALA A 68 1.18 3.77 -5.58
CA ALA A 68 -0.22 3.41 -5.78
C ALA A 68 -1.17 4.53 -5.34
N SER A 69 -0.89 5.20 -4.23
CA SER A 69 -1.69 6.32 -3.72
C SER A 69 -1.65 7.52 -4.65
N ALA A 70 -0.47 7.84 -5.21
CA ALA A 70 -0.30 8.90 -6.20
C ALA A 70 -1.04 8.56 -7.51
N PHE A 71 -0.92 7.32 -7.98
CA PHE A 71 -1.63 6.85 -9.18
C PHE A 71 -3.15 6.90 -9.01
N VAL A 72 -3.68 6.40 -7.88
CA VAL A 72 -5.11 6.44 -7.58
C VAL A 72 -5.59 7.89 -7.51
N SER A 73 -4.85 8.78 -6.86
CA SER A 73 -5.20 10.20 -6.78
C SER A 73 -5.26 10.84 -8.16
N LEU A 74 -4.28 10.56 -9.03
CA LEU A 74 -4.21 11.07 -10.38
C LEU A 74 -5.33 10.51 -11.27
N ALA A 75 -5.63 9.21 -11.17
CA ALA A 75 -6.74 8.56 -11.86
C ALA A 75 -8.10 9.10 -11.41
N THR A 76 -8.31 9.31 -10.11
CA THR A 76 -9.54 9.95 -9.60
C THR A 76 -9.65 11.43 -9.96
N GLY A 77 -8.52 12.14 -10.10
CA GLY A 77 -8.50 13.51 -10.58
C GLY A 77 -8.90 13.60 -12.05
N LEU A 78 -8.35 12.73 -12.91
CA LEU A 78 -8.74 12.64 -14.32
C LEU A 78 -10.20 12.21 -14.49
N GLY A 79 -10.66 11.21 -13.73
CA GLY A 79 -12.03 10.71 -13.79
C GLY A 79 -13.10 11.68 -13.27
N LYS A 80 -12.69 12.77 -12.60
CA LYS A 80 -13.58 13.89 -12.23
C LYS A 80 -13.57 15.04 -13.23
N MET A 81 -12.59 15.08 -14.13
CA MET A 81 -12.47 16.09 -15.19
C MET A 81 -13.15 15.68 -16.51
N LEU A 82 -13.33 14.37 -16.73
CA LEU A 82 -14.23 13.82 -17.76
C LEU A 82 -15.66 13.72 -17.21
#